data_AF-A0A2P8PT25-F1
#
_entry.id   AF-A0A2P8PT25-F1
#
_cell.length_a   1.000
_cell.length_b   1.000
_cell.length_c   1.000
_cell.angle_alpha   90.00
_cell.angle_beta   90.00
_cell.angle_gamma   90.00
#
_symmetry.space_group_name_H-M   'P 1'
#
loop_
_entity.id
_entity.type
_entity.pdbx_description
1 polymer ?
#
loop_
_entity_poly.entity_id
_entity_poly.type
_entity_poly.pdbx_seq_one_letter_code
_entity_poly.pdbx_strand_id
1 'polypeptide(L)' 'TVLVVVNLDPHHTQEATISLDMPRLGLDWHASLPVRDELSGEIYPWGRTNYVRLTPGHRAAHVLTVLRPSSPPTGGSPT' A
#
# COMPACT_ATOMS: atom_id res chain seq x y z
N THR A 1 7.65 4.57 2.78
CA THR A 1 6.42 4.73 3.58
C THR A 1 5.83 3.36 3.83
N VAL A 2 5.33 3.11 5.05
CA VAL A 2 4.65 1.85 5.40
C VAL A 2 3.19 2.17 5.76
N LEU A 3 2.27 1.38 5.24
CA LEU A 3 0.84 1.42 5.54
C LEU A 3 0.46 0.10 6.20
N VAL A 4 -0.25 0.13 7.32
CA VAL A 4 -0.67 -1.08 8.03
C VAL A 4 -2.18 -1.09 8.13
N VAL A 5 -2.80 -2.18 7.70
CA VAL A 5 -4.25 -2.41 7.82
C VAL A 5 -4.44 -3.68 8.63
N VAL A 6 -5.21 -3.61 9.71
CA VAL A 6 -5.40 -4.74 10.63
C VAL A 6 -6.89 -4.95 10.86
N ASN A 7 -7.33 -6.20 10.75
CA ASN A 7 -8.61 -6.61 11.27
C ASN A 7 -8.49 -6.81 12.78
N LEU A 8 -9.25 -6.03 13.55
CA LEU A 8 -9.28 -6.11 15.02
C LEU A 8 -10.27 -7.15 15.55
N ASP A 9 -11.12 -7.73 14.70
CA ASP A 9 -11.98 -8.87 15.04
C ASP A 9 -11.16 -10.16 14.86
N PRO A 10 -10.83 -10.88 15.94
CA PRO A 10 -10.02 -12.09 15.86
C PRO A 10 -10.80 -13.32 15.38
N HIS A 11 -12.12 -13.22 15.22
CA HIS A 11 -13.00 -14.35 14.94
C HIS A 11 -13.64 -14.29 13.55
N HIS A 12 -13.93 -13.09 13.03
CA HIS A 12 -14.66 -12.94 11.77
C HIS A 12 -13.85 -12.23 10.69
N THR A 13 -14.14 -12.60 9.44
CA THR A 13 -13.62 -11.87 8.27
C THR A 13 -14.23 -10.49 8.23
N GLN A 14 -13.39 -9.47 8.00
CA GLN A 14 -13.82 -8.09 7.83
C GLN A 14 -13.41 -7.58 6.44
N GLU A 15 -14.31 -6.81 5.85
CA GLU A 15 -14.15 -6.20 4.53
C GLU A 15 -14.33 -4.69 4.65
N ALA A 16 -13.47 -3.92 3.99
CA ALA A 16 -13.52 -2.46 4.06
C ALA A 16 -12.98 -1.82 2.79
N THR A 17 -13.41 -0.58 2.54
CA THR A 17 -12.80 0.31 1.54
C THR A 17 -11.92 1.32 2.25
N ILE A 18 -10.61 1.22 2.07
CA ILE A 18 -9.61 2.12 2.65
C ILE A 18 -9.50 3.36 1.77
N SER A 19 -9.69 4.53 2.37
CA SER A 19 -9.48 5.83 1.71
C SER A 19 -8.13 6.41 2.12
N LEU A 20 -7.20 6.51 1.18
CA LEU A 20 -5.88 7.10 1.39
C LEU A 20 -5.89 8.60 1.14
N ASP A 21 -5.17 9.33 2.00
CA ASP A 21 -4.81 10.72 1.77
C ASP A 21 -3.60 10.76 0.82
N MET A 22 -3.87 10.83 -0.49
CA MET A 22 -2.85 10.79 -1.54
C MET A 22 -1.86 11.97 -1.45
N PRO A 23 -2.30 13.21 -1.20
CA PRO A 23 -1.37 14.33 -1.00
C PRO A 23 -0.39 14.12 0.15
N ARG A 24 -0.82 13.53 1.28
CA ARG A 24 0.11 13.19 2.38
C ARG A 24 1.17 12.16 1.99
N LEU A 25 0.90 11.35 0.96
CA LEU A 25 1.87 10.41 0.40
C LEU A 25 2.80 11.06 -0.64
N GLY A 26 2.56 12.33 -0.99
CA GLY A 26 3.27 13.09 -2.02
C GLY A 26 2.79 12.77 -3.44
N LEU A 27 1.53 12.39 -3.60
CA LEU A 27 0.95 11.92 -4.86
C LEU A 27 -0.29 12.74 -5.24
N ASP A 28 -0.58 12.80 -6.55
CA ASP A 28 -1.86 13.32 -7.04
C ASP A 28 -3.04 12.47 -6.54
N TRP A 29 -4.21 13.08 -6.38
CA TRP A 29 -5.43 12.39 -5.94
C TRP A 29 -5.85 11.21 -6.81
N HIS A 30 -5.52 11.22 -8.10
CA HIS A 30 -5.86 10.17 -9.06
C HIS A 30 -4.68 9.23 -9.34
N ALA A 31 -3.55 9.42 -8.67
CA ALA A 31 -2.38 8.56 -8.84
C ALA A 31 -2.67 7.14 -8.34
N SER A 32 -1.95 6.18 -8.91
CA SER A 32 -1.84 4.81 -8.40
C SER A 32 -0.38 4.52 -8.08
N LEU A 33 -0.13 3.79 -7.00
CA LEU A 33 1.19 3.40 -6.55
C LEU A 33 1.28 1.88 -6.37
N PRO A 34 2.41 1.26 -6.71
CA PRO A 34 2.65 -0.12 -6.33
C PRO A 34 2.94 -0.20 -4.82
N VAL A 35 2.22 -1.07 -4.13
CA VAL A 35 2.49 -1.44 -2.74
C VAL A 35 2.82 -2.92 -2.67
N ARG A 36 3.82 -3.30 -1.86
CA ARG A 36 4.13 -4.69 -1.56
C ARG A 36 3.63 -5.04 -0.17
N ASP A 37 2.87 -6.11 -0.04
CA ASP A 37 2.55 -6.71 1.25
C ASP A 37 3.73 -7.55 1.72
N GLU A 38 4.36 -7.14 2.81
CA GLU A 38 5.53 -7.85 3.36
C GLU A 38 5.15 -9.19 4.01
N LEU A 39 3.87 -9.41 4.34
CA LEU A 39 3.42 -10.68 4.92
C LEU A 39 3.23 -11.77 3.85
N SER A 40 2.92 -11.40 2.60
CA SER A 40 2.70 -12.36 1.51
C SER A 40 3.69 -12.24 0.35
N GLY A 41 4.40 -11.12 0.25
CA GLY A 41 5.26 -10.76 -0.88
C GLY A 41 4.51 -10.23 -2.10
N GLU A 42 3.18 -10.21 -2.09
CA GLU A 42 2.38 -9.78 -3.24
C GLU A 42 2.43 -8.27 -3.45
N ILE A 43 2.28 -7.86 -4.72
CA ILE A 43 2.28 -6.46 -5.12
C ILE A 43 0.91 -6.10 -5.65
N TYR A 44 0.35 -5.00 -5.13
CA TYR A 44 -0.95 -4.48 -5.54
C TYR A 44 -0.83 -3.05 -6.06
N PRO A 45 -1.62 -2.67 -7.08
CA PRO A 45 -1.81 -1.27 -7.43
C PRO A 45 -2.80 -0.64 -6.45
N TRP A 46 -2.36 0.33 -5.67
CA TRP A 46 -3.20 1.07 -4.72
C TRP A 46 -3.42 2.51 -5.19
N GLY A 47 -4.67 2.94 -5.20
CA GLY A 47 -5.07 4.31 -5.46
C GLY A 47 -5.65 4.97 -4.23
N ARG A 48 -6.50 5.99 -4.42
CA ARG A 48 -7.19 6.67 -3.32
C ARG A 48 -8.13 5.75 -2.54
N THR A 49 -8.84 4.84 -3.21
CA THR A 49 -9.84 3.95 -2.59
C THR A 49 -9.52 2.50 -2.90
N ASN A 50 -9.28 1.68 -1.88
CA ASN A 50 -8.82 0.30 -2.05
C ASN A 50 -9.70 -0.65 -1.22
N TYR A 51 -10.23 -1.67 -1.88
CA TYR A 51 -10.96 -2.73 -1.18
C TYR A 51 -9.97 -3.69 -0.52
N VAL A 52 -10.26 -4.07 0.72
CA VAL A 52 -9.51 -5.08 1.48
C VAL A 52 -10.46 -6.08 2.12
N ARG A 53 -10.01 -7.33 2.22
CA ARG A 53 -10.70 -8.42 2.91
C ARG A 53 -9.69 -9.16 3.77
N LEU A 54 -9.92 -9.16 5.08
CA LEU A 54 -9.00 -9.70 6.07
C LEU A 54 -9.68 -10.81 6.88
N THR A 55 -9.19 -12.03 6.72
CA THR A 55 -9.70 -13.23 7.38
C THR A 55 -8.75 -13.69 8.48
N PRO A 56 -9.19 -13.72 9.75
CA PRO A 56 -8.40 -14.27 10.85
C PRO A 56 -7.93 -15.70 10.56
N GLY A 57 -6.70 -16.03 10.94
CA GLY A 57 -6.08 -17.33 10.68
C GLY A 57 -5.53 -17.54 9.26
N HIS A 58 -5.88 -16.69 8.29
CA HIS A 58 -5.30 -16.73 6.94
C HIS A 58 -4.53 -15.45 6.62
N ARG A 59 -5.20 -14.29 6.68
CA ARG A 59 -4.58 -12.97 6.53
C ARG A 59 -5.31 -11.94 7.40
N ALA A 60 -4.87 -11.81 8.64
CA ALA A 60 -5.46 -10.90 9.62
C ALA A 60 -5.03 -9.43 9.42
N ALA A 61 -3.93 -9.20 8.69
CA ALA A 61 -3.39 -7.88 8.44
C ALA A 61 -2.70 -7.80 7.08
N HIS A 62 -2.50 -6.57 6.61
CA HIS A 62 -1.58 -6.21 5.54
C HIS A 62 -0.52 -5.26 6.10
N VAL A 63 0.76 -5.55 5.82
CA VAL A 63 1.88 -4.64 6.13
C VAL A 63 2.48 -4.22 4.80
N LEU A 64 2.08 -3.03 4.34
CA LEU A 64 2.30 -2.60 2.97
C LEU A 64 3.45 -1.60 2.89
N THR A 65 4.51 -1.96 2.17
CA THR A 65 5.56 -1.03 1.80
C THR A 65 5.21 -0.34 0.48
N VAL A 66 5.18 0.99 0.50
CA VAL A 66 5.04 1.78 -0.73
C VAL A 66 6.31 1.67 -1.55
N LEU A 67 6.21 1.14 -2.76
CA LEU A 67 7.30 1.06 -3.72
C LEU A 67 7.32 2.37 -4.51
N ARG A 68 8.18 3.30 -4.11
CA ARG A 68 8.44 4.49 -4.93
C ARG A 68 9.46 4.12 -6.00
N PRO A 69 9.25 4.48 -7.28
CA PRO A 69 10.34 4.44 -8.24
C PRO A 69 11.46 5.33 -7.68
N SER A 70 12.66 4.77 -7.54
CA SER A 70 13.83 5.57 -7.22
C SER A 70 13.95 6.65 -8.28
N SER A 71 13.98 7.92 -7.88
CA SER A 71 14.40 9.01 -8.77
C SER A 71 15.69 8.55 -9.47
N PRO A 72 15.82 8.68 -10.80
CA PRO A 72 17.05 8.31 -11.47
C PRO A 72 18.21 9.07 -10.80
N PRO A 73 19.39 8.46 -10.66
CA PRO A 73 20.54 9.18 -10.13
C PRO A 73 20.75 10.39 -11.04
N THR A 74 20.64 11.59 -10.47
CA THR A 74 21.02 12.84 -11.14
C THR A 74 22.53 12.82 -11.31
N GLY A 75 23.00 12.06 -12.29
CA GLY A 75 24.40 11.99 -12.71
C GLY A 75 24.56 12.89 -13.92
N GLY A 76 25.17 14.05 -13.71
CA GLY A 76 25.32 15.09 -14.72
C GLY A 76 26.08 14.65 -15.97
N SER A 77 25.85 15.40 -17.05
CA SER A 77 26.68 15.35 -18.25
C SER A 77 28.16 15.54 -17.90
N PRO A 78 29.06 14.65 -18.32
CA PRO A 78 30.38 15.05 -18.70
C PRO A 78 30.36 15.49 -20.16
N THR A 79 31.12 16.55 -20.39
CA THR A 79 31.51 17.20 -21.67
C THR A 79 31.81 16.26 -22.82
#